data_AF-U6D0I4-F1
#
_entry.id   AF-U6D0I4-F1
#
_cell.length_a   1.000
_cell.length_b   1.000
_cell.length_c   1.000
_cell.angle_alpha   90.00
_cell.angle_beta   90.00
_cell.angle_gamma   90.00
#
_symmetry.space_group_name_H-M   'P 1'
#
loop_
_entity.id
_entity.type
_entity.pdbx_description
1 polymer ?
#
loop_
_entity_poly.entity_id
_entity_poly.type
_entity_poly.pdbx_seq_one_letter_code
_entity_poly.pdbx_strand_id
1 'polypeptide(L)'
;TLNKNQITDLECLLDHLAEVTPALEYLSLLGNVACPNELVSLEKDEEDYKRYRCFVLHKLPNLKFLDARKVTRQEREEALLRGSFMKVVKPKASSDRV
;
A
#
# COMPACT_ATOMS: atom_id res chain seq x y z
N THR A 1 -5.69 -11.63 -7.39
CA THR A 1 -4.36 -11.12 -6.97
C THR A 1 -3.85 -10.20 -8.07
N LEU A 2 -3.07 -9.16 -7.73
CA LEU A 2 -2.54 -8.18 -8.69
C LEU A 2 -1.00 -8.18 -8.72
N ASN A 3 -0.38 -9.31 -8.39
CA ASN A 3 1.07 -9.44 -8.27
C ASN A 3 1.78 -9.29 -9.63
N LYS A 4 2.97 -8.65 -9.63
CA LYS A 4 3.86 -8.50 -10.79
C LYS A 4 3.24 -7.80 -12.02
N ASN A 5 2.31 -6.87 -11.81
CA ASN A 5 1.64 -6.12 -12.88
C ASN A 5 2.23 -4.72 -13.13
N GLN A 6 3.42 -4.43 -12.61
CA GLN A 6 4.10 -3.13 -12.76
C GLN A 6 3.26 -1.93 -12.25
N ILE A 7 2.41 -2.16 -11.25
CA ILE A 7 1.60 -1.09 -10.65
C ILE A 7 2.54 -0.10 -9.96
N THR A 8 2.40 1.19 -10.28
CA THR A 8 3.20 2.30 -9.74
C THR A 8 2.36 3.25 -8.90
N ASP A 9 1.15 3.58 -9.35
CA ASP A 9 0.21 4.44 -8.63
C ASP A 9 -0.68 3.61 -7.70
N LEU A 10 -0.23 3.50 -6.45
CA LEU A 10 -0.96 2.77 -5.42
C LEU A 10 -2.30 3.42 -5.09
N GLU A 11 -2.35 4.75 -4.99
CA GLU A 11 -3.54 5.43 -4.48
C GLU A 11 -4.68 5.35 -5.48
N CYS A 12 -4.42 5.64 -6.75
CA CYS A 12 -5.44 5.54 -7.80
C CYS A 12 -6.03 4.13 -7.87
N LEU A 13 -5.19 3.10 -7.74
CA LEU A 13 -5.66 1.71 -7.68
C LEU A 13 -6.57 1.46 -6.47
N LEU A 14 -6.15 1.89 -5.27
CA LEU A 14 -6.92 1.65 -4.05
C LEU A 14 -8.27 2.37 -4.08
N ASP A 15 -8.30 3.61 -4.56
CA ASP A 15 -9.53 4.39 -4.68
C ASP A 15 -10.50 3.70 -5.65
N HIS A 16 -10.00 3.22 -6.79
CA HIS A 16 -10.82 2.46 -7.75
C HIS A 16 -11.33 1.14 -7.14
N LEU A 17 -10.46 0.37 -6.47
CA LEU A 17 -10.86 -0.89 -5.82
C LEU A 17 -11.90 -0.68 -4.72
N ALA A 18 -11.80 0.42 -3.96
CA ALA A 18 -12.79 0.75 -2.94
C ALA A 18 -14.18 1.00 -3.55
N GLU A 19 -14.22 1.65 -4.71
CA GLU A 19 -15.46 1.93 -5.45
C GLU A 19 -16.07 0.66 -6.06
N VAL A 20 -15.27 -0.12 -6.79
CA VAL A 20 -15.79 -1.24 -7.62
C VAL A 20 -15.83 -2.58 -6.90
N THR A 21 -15.11 -2.73 -5.77
CA THR A 21 -15.05 -3.96 -4.99
C THR A 21 -15.17 -3.72 -3.47
N PRO A 22 -16.30 -3.19 -2.96
CA PRO A 22 -16.46 -2.86 -1.54
C PRO A 22 -16.40 -4.08 -0.58
N ALA A 23 -16.67 -5.28 -1.12
CA ALA A 23 -16.59 -6.55 -0.40
C ALA A 23 -15.20 -7.23 -0.50
N LEU A 24 -14.17 -6.54 -1.00
CA LEU A 24 -12.84 -7.12 -1.16
C LEU A 24 -12.21 -7.46 0.20
N GLU A 25 -11.96 -8.74 0.44
CA GLU A 25 -11.35 -9.23 1.67
C GLU A 25 -9.88 -9.65 1.51
N TYR A 26 -9.42 -9.87 0.27
CA TYR A 26 -8.08 -10.37 -0.03
C TYR A 26 -7.45 -9.55 -1.15
N LEU A 27 -6.30 -8.96 -0.89
CA LEU A 27 -5.51 -8.24 -1.88
C LEU A 27 -4.04 -8.65 -1.75
N SER A 28 -3.37 -8.82 -2.88
CA SER A 28 -1.91 -8.95 -2.92
C SER A 28 -1.38 -8.13 -4.09
N LEU A 29 -0.35 -7.33 -3.79
CA LEU A 29 0.38 -6.43 -4.70
C LEU A 29 1.87 -6.77 -4.75
N LEU A 30 2.28 -7.93 -4.26
CA LEU A 30 3.68 -8.36 -4.26
C LEU A 30 4.31 -8.29 -5.66
N GLY A 31 5.54 -7.77 -5.72
CA GLY A 31 6.28 -7.63 -6.97
C GLY A 31 5.80 -6.46 -7.86
N ASN A 32 5.03 -5.51 -7.32
CA ASN A 32 4.76 -4.23 -7.96
C ASN A 32 5.64 -3.13 -7.38
N VAL A 33 5.89 -2.06 -8.15
CA VAL A 33 6.66 -0.89 -7.71
C VAL A 33 5.96 -0.15 -6.56
N ALA A 34 4.62 -0.13 -6.60
CA ALA A 34 3.72 0.39 -5.58
C ALA A 34 3.79 -0.38 -4.24
N CYS A 35 4.37 -1.59 -4.21
CA CYS A 35 4.47 -2.43 -3.03
C CYS A 35 5.91 -2.37 -2.48
N PRO A 36 6.15 -1.68 -1.35
CA PRO A 36 7.46 -1.64 -0.71
C PRO A 36 7.68 -2.93 0.08
N ASN A 37 8.01 -4.03 -0.61
CA ASN A 37 8.51 -5.22 0.08
C ASN A 37 10.03 -5.28 -0.02
N GLU A 38 10.66 -5.86 1.00
CA GLU A 38 12.11 -6.14 1.06
C GLU A 38 12.61 -6.95 -0.16
N LEU A 39 11.70 -7.66 -0.86
CA LEU A 39 11.99 -8.36 -2.11
C LEU A 39 12.26 -7.45 -3.32
N VAL A 40 11.92 -6.16 -3.23
CA VAL A 40 11.92 -5.22 -4.38
C VAL A 40 12.92 -4.08 -4.19
N SER A 41 13.33 -3.74 -2.95
CA SER A 41 14.37 -2.74 -2.71
C SER A 41 15.09 -2.99 -1.39
N LEU A 42 16.42 -3.05 -1.43
CA LEU A 42 17.31 -3.12 -0.26
C LEU A 42 17.30 -1.84 0.59
N GLU A 43 16.71 -0.76 0.07
CA GLU A 43 16.63 0.53 0.76
C GLU A 43 15.38 0.66 1.65
N LYS A 44 14.38 -0.22 1.50
CA LYS A 44 13.12 -0.14 2.24
C LYS A 44 13.11 -1.14 3.37
N ASP A 45 12.81 -0.65 4.58
CA ASP A 45 12.79 -1.43 5.80
C ASP A 45 11.36 -1.88 6.18
N GLU A 46 11.24 -2.65 7.27
CA GLU A 46 9.95 -3.09 7.83
C GLU A 46 9.03 -1.90 8.19
N GLU A 47 9.58 -0.73 8.52
CA GLU A 47 8.77 0.44 8.84
C GLU A 47 8.09 1.00 7.57
N ASP A 48 8.77 1.04 6.44
CA ASP A 48 8.15 1.39 5.16
C ASP A 48 7.01 0.44 4.78
N TYR A 49 7.22 -0.87 4.99
CA TYR A 49 6.18 -1.85 4.74
C TYR A 49 4.99 -1.66 5.68
N LYS A 50 5.24 -1.35 6.95
CA LYS A 50 4.19 -1.03 7.94
C LYS A 50 3.37 0.20 7.53
N ARG A 51 4.02 1.28 7.06
CA ARG A 51 3.34 2.48 6.53
C ARG A 51 2.44 2.14 5.34
N TYR A 52 2.98 1.38 4.38
CA TYR A 52 2.22 0.91 3.23
C TYR A 52 0.98 0.11 3.64
N ARG A 53 1.12 -0.85 4.56
CA ARG A 53 -0.01 -1.66 5.04
C ARG A 53 -1.05 -0.77 5.71
N CYS A 54 -0.63 0.17 6.54
CA CYS A 54 -1.56 1.12 7.19
C CYS A 54 -2.30 1.98 6.16
N PHE A 55 -1.63 2.45 5.10
CA PHE A 55 -2.26 3.22 4.03
C PHE A 55 -3.29 2.40 3.24
N VAL A 56 -2.93 1.18 2.84
CA VAL A 56 -3.84 0.26 2.12
C VAL A 56 -5.08 -0.06 2.95
N LEU A 57 -4.90 -0.38 4.25
CA LEU A 57 -6.00 -0.72 5.14
C LEU A 57 -6.89 0.46 5.48
N HIS A 58 -6.36 1.69 5.43
CA HIS A 58 -7.17 2.89 5.57
C HIS A 58 -8.12 3.08 4.39
N LYS A 59 -7.63 2.83 3.16
CA LYS A 59 -8.45 2.92 1.94
C LYS A 59 -9.40 1.72 1.76
N LEU A 60 -8.99 0.53 2.20
CA LEU A 60 -9.73 -0.73 2.08
C LEU A 60 -9.95 -1.38 3.45
N PRO A 61 -10.85 -0.83 4.29
CA PRO A 61 -11.00 -1.23 5.70
C PRO A 61 -11.53 -2.66 5.88
N ASN A 62 -12.14 -3.26 4.85
CA ASN A 62 -12.71 -4.62 4.94
C ASN A 62 -11.70 -5.74 4.67
N LEU A 63 -10.47 -5.41 4.25
CA LEU A 63 -9.44 -6.42 3.95
C LEU A 63 -9.14 -7.29 5.16
N LYS A 64 -9.21 -8.61 4.99
CA LYS A 64 -8.81 -9.63 5.97
C LYS A 64 -7.36 -10.06 5.77
N PHE A 65 -6.88 -10.03 4.53
CA PHE A 65 -5.51 -10.37 4.17
C PHE A 65 -4.95 -9.35 3.19
N LEU A 66 -3.73 -8.89 3.48
CA LEU A 66 -2.95 -8.05 2.59
C LEU A 66 -1.61 -8.72 2.35
N ASP A 67 -1.33 -8.98 1.07
CA ASP A 67 -0.21 -9.77 0.60
C ASP A 67 -0.22 -11.17 1.20
N ALA A 68 0.92 -11.65 1.68
CA ALA A 68 1.04 -12.97 2.31
C ALA A 68 0.61 -12.98 3.80
N ARG A 69 0.17 -11.85 4.35
CA ARG A 69 -0.06 -11.69 5.81
C ARG A 69 -1.52 -11.35 6.12
N LYS A 70 -2.04 -12.01 7.16
CA LYS A 70 -3.34 -11.68 7.75
C LYS A 70 -3.30 -10.28 8.35
N VAL A 71 -4.38 -9.53 8.20
CA VAL A 71 -4.56 -8.22 8.84
C VAL A 71 -4.88 -8.42 10.31
N THR A 72 -4.07 -7.82 11.17
CA THR A 72 -4.25 -7.85 12.62
C THR A 72 -5.16 -6.71 13.09
N ARG A 73 -5.66 -6.82 14.31
CA ARG A 73 -6.45 -5.76 14.95
C ARG A 73 -5.63 -4.47 15.13
N GLN A 74 -4.38 -4.60 15.56
CA GLN A 74 -3.48 -3.47 15.79
C GLN A 74 -3.25 -2.66 14.50
N GLU A 75 -3.03 -3.34 13.37
CA GLU A 75 -2.87 -2.67 12.08
C GLU A 75 -4.13 -1.91 11.66
N ARG A 76 -5.33 -2.45 11.94
CA ARG A 76 -6.59 -1.74 11.67
C ARG A 76 -6.72 -0.48 12.51
N GLU A 77 -6.43 -0.58 13.80
CA GLU A 77 -6.48 0.58 14.71
C GLU A 77 -5.47 1.65 14.28
N GLU A 78 -4.26 1.24 13.91
CA GLU A 78 -3.22 2.16 13.42
C GLU A 78 -3.60 2.80 12.07
N ALA A 79 -4.14 2.02 11.13
CA ALA A 79 -4.65 2.51 9.85
C ALA A 79 -5.80 3.50 10.02
N LEU A 80 -6.71 3.26 10.96
CA LEU A 80 -7.81 4.18 11.27
C LEU A 80 -7.29 5.53 11.79
N LEU A 81 -6.30 5.49 12.68
CA LEU A 81 -5.78 6.70 13.34
C LEU A 81 -4.81 7.49 12.47
N ARG A 82 -3.96 6.80 11.69
CA ARG A 82 -2.80 7.40 11.02
C ARG A 82 -2.75 7.15 9.53
N GLY A 83 -3.54 6.21 9.01
CA GLY A 83 -3.39 5.72 7.64
C GLY A 83 -3.53 6.77 6.56
N SER A 84 -4.35 7.81 6.77
CA SER A 84 -4.48 8.95 5.85
C SER A 84 -3.16 9.72 5.63
N PHE A 85 -2.24 9.68 6.60
CA PHE A 85 -0.94 10.35 6.55
C PHE A 85 0.20 9.43 6.13
N MET A 86 -0.06 8.13 5.93
CA MET A 86 0.96 7.13 5.57
C MET A 86 1.24 7.07 4.06
N LYS A 87 0.64 7.97 3.27
CA LYS A 87 0.93 8.11 1.85
C LYS A 87 2.38 8.55 1.66
N VAL A 88 3.17 7.71 1.00
CA VAL A 88 4.55 8.05 0.63
C VAL A 88 4.49 9.00 -0.57
N VAL A 89 4.95 10.24 -0.38
CA VAL A 89 5.14 11.22 -1.45
C VAL A 89 6.62 11.29 -1.76
N LYS A 90 7.01 10.88 -2.97
CA LYS A 90 8.37 11.15 -3.45
C LYS A 90 8.44 12.61 -3.90
N PRO A 91 9.43 13.41 -3.44
CA PRO A 91 9.68 14.72 -4.02
C PRO A 91 9.86 14.57 -5.53
N LYS A 92 9.25 15.46 -6.31
CA LYS A 92 9.60 15.55 -7.73
C LYS A 92 11.08 15.89 -7.78
N ALA A 93 11.89 15.07 -8.44
CA ALA A 93 13.27 15.43 -8.72
C ALA A 93 13.23 16.81 -9.39
N SER A 94 13.91 17.79 -8.79
CA SER A 94 14.17 19.06 -9.46
C SER A 94 14.83 18.69 -10.78
N SER A 95 14.13 18.87 -11.90
CA SER A 95 14.83 18.93 -13.18
C SER A 95 15.79 20.10 -13.03
N ASP A 96 17.07 19.80 -12.89
CA ASP A 96 18.14 20.77 -13.06
C ASP A 96 17.89 21.42 -14.42
N ARG A 97 17.38 22.64 -14.37
CA ARG A 97 17.34 23.51 -15.54
C ARG A 97 18.75 24.04 -15.68
N VAL A 98 19.38 23.58 -16.76
CA VAL A 98 20.62 24.09 -17.37
C VAL A 98 20.69 25.61 -17.27
#